data_AF-A0A939JIM1-F1
#
_entry.id   AF-A0A939JIM1-F1
#
_cell.length_a   1.000
_cell.length_b   1.000
_cell.length_c   1.000
_cell.angle_alpha   90.00
_cell.angle_beta   90.00
_cell.angle_gamma   90.00
#
_symmetry.space_group_name_H-M   'P 1'
#
loop_
_entity.id
_entity.type
_entity.pdbx_description
1 polymer ?
#
loop_
_entity_poly.entity_id
_entity_poly.type
_entity_poly.pdbx_seq_one_letter_code
_entity_poly.pdbx_strand_id
1 'polypeptide(L)'
;MDRRSFSKRLLAGGAVTAAGVTSLSLATADDSAAAVTAPTAPAGGAVRHLKLYAEKLADGQMGYGLEKGKATIPGPLIELTEGDTLHIEFENTMDVDASLHAHGVDYDVASDGTRLNKSQVEPGGTRTYTWRTHTPGRRKDGTYQPGSAGYWHYHDHVVGTDHGTGGIRKGLYGGLVVRRKGDLLPDKTFTIVFNDMTINNVSGHMGPDFQATVGERVEIVMITHGEYYHTFHVHGHRWADNRTGMLTGPDDPSRVVDTKIVGPADSFGFQVLAGEHVGAGAWMYHCHVQSHSDMGMAGLFLVAKPDGTIPGYEPHHHM
;
A
#
# COMPACT_ATOMS: atom_id res chain seq x y z
N MET A 1 16.30 -47.39 48.24
CA MET A 1 15.87 -48.32 49.31
C MET A 1 15.34 -47.48 50.47
N ASP A 2 14.03 -47.31 50.62
CA ASP A 2 13.29 -47.89 51.74
C ASP A 2 11.78 -47.69 51.51
N ARG A 3 11.00 -48.71 51.84
CA ARG A 3 9.55 -48.81 51.65
C ARG A 3 8.90 -48.60 53.01
N ARG A 4 7.89 -47.73 53.16
CA ARG A 4 6.83 -47.91 54.18
C ARG A 4 5.45 -47.50 53.67
N SER A 5 4.57 -48.49 53.70
CA SER A 5 3.13 -48.49 53.43
C SER A 5 2.35 -48.37 54.73
N PHE A 6 1.17 -47.74 54.73
CA PHE A 6 -0.02 -48.05 55.56
C PHE A 6 -1.22 -47.30 54.95
N SER A 7 -2.09 -47.96 54.15
CA SER A 7 -3.31 -48.71 54.49
C SER A 7 -4.63 -47.92 54.42
N LYS A 8 -5.33 -48.14 53.30
CA LYS A 8 -6.76 -48.41 53.09
C LYS A 8 -7.79 -47.92 54.13
N ARG A 9 -8.75 -47.11 53.65
CA ARG A 9 -10.18 -47.28 53.96
C ARG A 9 -10.98 -47.34 52.66
N LEU A 10 -11.64 -48.47 52.44
CA LEU A 10 -12.79 -48.61 51.55
C LEU A 10 -14.03 -48.05 52.26
N LEU A 11 -14.93 -47.44 51.49
CA LEU A 11 -16.38 -47.61 51.66
C LEU A 11 -17.04 -47.45 50.29
N ALA A 12 -17.96 -48.36 50.03
CA ALA A 12 -18.54 -48.66 48.73
C ALA A 12 -19.80 -47.86 48.45
N GLY A 13 -20.15 -47.77 47.17
CA GLY A 13 -21.52 -47.92 46.68
C GLY A 13 -22.23 -46.63 46.29
N GLY A 14 -22.54 -46.49 44.99
CA GLY A 14 -23.60 -45.58 44.55
C GLY A 14 -23.58 -45.26 43.06
N ALA A 15 -24.33 -46.05 42.27
CA ALA A 15 -24.95 -45.74 40.98
C ALA A 15 -24.08 -45.21 39.81
N VAL A 16 -23.82 -46.10 38.86
CA VAL A 16 -23.41 -45.80 37.49
C VAL A 16 -24.61 -45.28 36.71
N THR A 17 -24.60 -44.01 36.32
CA THR A 17 -25.36 -43.50 35.17
C THR A 17 -24.37 -43.24 34.04
N ALA A 18 -24.27 -44.19 33.11
CA ALA A 18 -23.51 -44.04 31.88
C ALA A 18 -24.25 -43.05 30.97
N ALA A 19 -23.95 -41.76 31.11
CA ALA A 19 -24.25 -40.78 30.07
C ALA A 19 -23.27 -41.05 28.92
N GLY A 20 -23.80 -41.50 27.78
CA GLY A 20 -23.03 -41.76 26.57
C GLY A 20 -22.24 -40.53 26.17
N VAL A 21 -20.92 -40.62 26.28
CA VAL A 21 -20.02 -39.67 25.65
C VAL A 21 -20.03 -40.03 24.18
N THR A 22 -20.90 -39.40 23.41
CA THR A 22 -20.73 -39.33 21.95
C THR A 22 -19.42 -38.59 21.72
N SER A 23 -18.36 -39.35 21.49
CA SER A 23 -17.13 -38.83 20.90
C SER A 23 -17.51 -38.23 19.55
N LEU A 24 -17.67 -36.91 19.50
CA LEU A 24 -17.64 -36.18 18.24
C LEU A 24 -16.23 -36.35 17.69
N SER A 25 -16.06 -37.36 16.85
CA SER A 25 -14.99 -37.38 15.86
C SER A 25 -15.23 -36.19 14.95
N LEU A 26 -14.56 -35.08 15.24
CA LEU A 26 -14.35 -34.00 14.29
C LEU A 26 -13.63 -34.62 13.11
N ALA A 27 -14.39 -34.88 12.04
CA ALA A 27 -13.81 -35.11 10.74
C ALA A 27 -12.97 -33.86 10.43
N THR A 28 -11.66 -34.03 10.39
CA THR A 28 -10.79 -33.08 9.71
C THR A 28 -11.29 -33.05 8.28
N ALA A 29 -11.99 -31.99 7.91
CA ALA A 29 -12.14 -31.67 6.51
C ALA A 29 -10.71 -31.53 5.98
N ASP A 30 -10.29 -32.51 5.19
CA ASP A 30 -9.14 -32.35 4.31
C ASP A 30 -9.53 -31.22 3.35
N ASP A 31 -9.21 -30.00 3.75
CA ASP A 31 -9.31 -28.82 2.91
C ASP A 31 -8.12 -28.87 1.96
N SER A 32 -8.12 -29.88 1.08
CA SER A 32 -7.23 -29.91 -0.08
C SER A 32 -7.81 -28.99 -1.15
N ALA A 33 -8.03 -27.73 -0.79
CA ALA A 33 -8.03 -26.66 -1.77
C ALA A 33 -6.63 -26.66 -2.35
N ALA A 34 -6.48 -27.10 -3.61
CA ALA A 34 -5.22 -27.03 -4.32
C ALA A 34 -4.66 -25.61 -4.14
N ALA A 35 -3.49 -25.49 -3.48
CA ALA A 35 -2.89 -24.21 -3.18
C ALA A 35 -2.62 -23.49 -4.51
N VAL A 36 -3.49 -22.55 -4.87
CA VAL A 36 -3.26 -21.64 -5.98
C VAL A 36 -2.13 -20.73 -5.52
N THR A 37 -0.90 -21.05 -5.93
CA THR A 37 0.25 -20.22 -5.63
C THR A 37 0.07 -18.87 -6.31
N ALA A 38 0.02 -17.80 -5.53
CA ALA A 38 -0.09 -16.44 -6.06
C ALA A 38 1.07 -16.15 -7.05
N PRO A 39 0.80 -15.41 -8.14
CA PRO A 39 1.82 -15.06 -9.12
C PRO A 39 2.94 -14.24 -8.46
N THR A 40 4.15 -14.37 -8.99
CA THR A 40 5.33 -13.66 -8.46
C THR A 40 5.97 -12.80 -9.53
N ALA A 41 6.61 -11.70 -9.11
CA ALA A 41 7.30 -10.79 -9.99
C ALA A 41 8.47 -11.49 -10.71
N PRO A 42 8.63 -11.30 -12.04
CA PRO A 42 9.77 -11.83 -12.79
C PRO A 42 11.07 -11.11 -12.40
N ALA A 43 12.19 -11.49 -13.03
CA ALA A 43 13.40 -10.66 -12.99
C ALA A 43 13.23 -9.44 -13.90
N GLY A 44 13.76 -8.29 -13.49
CA GLY A 44 13.79 -7.07 -14.30
C GLY A 44 15.00 -7.04 -15.25
N GLY A 45 15.33 -5.83 -15.72
CA GLY A 45 16.39 -5.57 -16.69
C GLY A 45 15.90 -4.97 -18.00
N ALA A 46 14.61 -4.66 -18.11
CA ALA A 46 14.02 -4.09 -19.30
C ALA A 46 14.25 -2.56 -19.36
N VAL A 47 14.44 -2.03 -20.56
CA VAL A 47 14.32 -0.59 -20.82
C VAL A 47 12.87 -0.31 -21.23
N ARG A 48 12.21 0.57 -20.48
CA ARG A 48 10.80 0.93 -20.65
C ARG A 48 10.68 2.40 -20.99
N HIS A 49 9.61 2.75 -21.69
CA HIS A 49 9.28 4.12 -22.08
C HIS A 49 7.85 4.44 -21.69
N LEU A 50 7.63 5.64 -21.16
CA LEU A 50 6.35 6.14 -20.70
C LEU A 50 6.18 7.60 -21.12
N LYS A 51 4.96 8.00 -21.46
CA LYS A 51 4.59 9.42 -21.55
C LYS A 51 3.86 9.83 -20.28
N LEU A 52 4.18 11.01 -19.76
CA LEU A 52 3.54 11.55 -18.57
C LEU A 52 3.29 13.05 -18.76
N TYR A 53 2.09 13.49 -18.41
CA TYR A 53 1.67 14.88 -18.53
C TYR A 53 1.42 15.44 -17.14
N ALA A 54 1.86 16.66 -16.86
CA ALA A 54 1.35 17.45 -15.74
C ALA A 54 0.31 18.44 -16.27
N GLU A 55 -0.88 18.42 -15.70
CA GLU A 55 -2.02 19.21 -16.16
C GLU A 55 -2.69 19.94 -14.99
N LYS A 56 -3.23 21.14 -15.28
CA LYS A 56 -4.12 21.85 -14.37
C LYS A 56 -5.54 21.33 -14.57
N LEU A 57 -6.19 20.90 -13.49
CA LEU A 57 -7.55 20.38 -13.51
C LEU A 57 -8.58 21.52 -13.45
N ALA A 58 -9.82 21.22 -13.84
CA ALA A 58 -10.90 22.21 -13.96
C ALA A 58 -11.28 22.87 -12.62
N ASP A 59 -11.09 22.16 -11.51
CA ASP A 59 -11.34 22.62 -10.13
C ASP A 59 -10.16 23.40 -9.53
N GLY A 60 -9.10 23.66 -10.31
CA GLY A 60 -7.90 24.38 -9.88
C GLY A 60 -6.82 23.51 -9.24
N GLN A 61 -7.06 22.19 -9.12
CA GLN A 61 -6.04 21.21 -8.76
C GLN A 61 -5.05 20.99 -9.91
N MET A 62 -4.04 20.16 -9.66
CA MET A 62 -3.02 19.76 -10.63
C MET A 62 -2.79 18.26 -10.51
N GLY A 63 -2.68 17.55 -11.62
CA GLY A 63 -2.52 16.10 -11.61
C GLY A 63 -1.54 15.62 -12.67
N TYR A 64 -1.06 14.39 -12.48
CA TYR A 64 -0.29 13.67 -13.49
C TYR A 64 -1.20 12.70 -14.26
N GLY A 65 -0.95 12.53 -15.56
CA GLY A 65 -1.72 11.63 -16.42
C GLY A 65 -0.87 10.96 -17.49
N LEU A 66 -1.26 9.74 -17.91
CA LEU A 66 -0.60 9.02 -19.02
C LEU A 66 -1.01 9.54 -20.40
N GLU A 67 -2.14 10.24 -20.47
CA GLU A 67 -2.71 10.86 -21.66
C GLU A 67 -3.17 12.28 -21.32
N LYS A 68 -3.10 13.20 -22.29
CA LYS A 68 -3.61 14.57 -22.13
C LYS A 68 -5.12 14.57 -21.87
N GLY A 69 -5.57 15.37 -20.91
CA GLY A 69 -6.95 15.44 -20.44
C GLY A 69 -7.38 14.26 -19.58
N LYS A 70 -6.43 13.42 -19.15
CA LYS A 70 -6.67 12.23 -18.31
C LYS A 70 -5.83 12.24 -17.03
N ALA A 71 -5.33 13.41 -16.61
CA ALA A 71 -4.70 13.56 -15.32
C ALA A 71 -5.61 13.13 -14.16
N THR A 72 -4.99 12.51 -13.14
CA THR A 72 -5.65 11.95 -11.95
C THR A 72 -4.90 12.38 -10.69
N ILE A 73 -5.59 12.34 -9.55
CA ILE A 73 -5.01 12.53 -8.22
C ILE A 73 -5.47 11.35 -7.35
N PRO A 74 -4.56 10.49 -6.87
CA PRO A 74 -3.13 10.45 -7.16
C PRO A 74 -2.88 10.21 -8.66
N GLY A 75 -1.69 10.55 -9.14
CA GLY A 75 -1.25 10.21 -10.48
C GLY A 75 -1.15 8.68 -10.71
N PRO A 76 -0.95 8.26 -11.97
CA PRO A 76 -0.91 6.84 -12.34
C PRO A 76 0.15 6.05 -11.58
N LEU A 77 -0.21 4.89 -11.03
CA LEU A 77 0.75 3.98 -10.41
C LEU A 77 1.81 3.55 -11.44
N ILE A 78 3.08 3.76 -11.12
CA ILE A 78 4.21 3.26 -11.91
C ILE A 78 4.75 2.01 -11.24
N GLU A 79 4.84 0.90 -11.98
CA GLU A 79 5.42 -0.35 -11.49
C GLU A 79 6.65 -0.76 -12.31
N LEU A 80 7.74 -1.06 -11.60
CA LEU A 80 9.01 -1.53 -12.16
C LEU A 80 9.47 -2.80 -11.45
N THR A 81 10.42 -3.50 -12.05
CA THR A 81 11.15 -4.60 -11.38
C THR A 81 12.63 -4.23 -11.24
N GLU A 82 13.27 -4.61 -10.13
CA GLU A 82 14.71 -4.37 -9.91
C GLU A 82 15.55 -4.78 -11.14
N GLY A 83 16.32 -3.82 -11.67
CA GLY A 83 17.11 -3.93 -12.89
C GLY A 83 16.52 -3.15 -14.07
N ASP A 84 15.22 -2.82 -14.04
CA ASP A 84 14.58 -2.03 -15.09
C ASP A 84 15.12 -0.58 -15.13
N THR A 85 15.09 0.00 -16.33
CA THR A 85 15.26 1.43 -16.59
C THR A 85 13.98 1.98 -17.21
N LEU A 86 13.50 3.12 -16.72
CA LEU A 86 12.33 3.81 -17.22
C LEU A 86 12.72 5.19 -17.75
N HIS A 87 12.44 5.42 -19.03
CA HIS A 87 12.48 6.75 -19.65
C HIS A 87 11.08 7.34 -19.69
N ILE A 88 10.90 8.49 -19.05
CA ILE A 88 9.61 9.18 -18.95
C ILE A 88 9.68 10.43 -19.81
N GLU A 89 9.04 10.41 -20.97
CA GLU A 89 8.78 11.58 -21.79
C GLU A 89 7.72 12.44 -21.10
N PHE A 90 8.18 13.39 -20.29
CA PHE A 90 7.35 14.28 -19.53
C PHE A 90 7.03 15.56 -20.31
N GLU A 91 5.75 15.94 -20.35
CA GLU A 91 5.29 17.22 -20.92
C GLU A 91 4.53 18.03 -19.86
N ASN A 92 4.94 19.27 -19.66
CA ASN A 92 4.23 20.20 -18.78
C ASN A 92 3.20 21.00 -19.60
N THR A 93 1.91 20.70 -19.46
CA THR A 93 0.85 21.41 -20.21
C THR A 93 0.32 22.64 -19.46
N MET A 94 0.85 22.93 -18.28
CA MET A 94 0.43 24.05 -17.43
C MET A 94 1.10 25.36 -17.84
N ASP A 95 0.67 26.46 -17.20
CA ASP A 95 1.15 27.83 -17.38
C ASP A 95 2.25 28.23 -16.37
N VAL A 96 2.76 27.28 -15.59
CA VAL A 96 3.85 27.47 -14.62
C VAL A 96 4.89 26.35 -14.76
N ASP A 97 6.13 26.60 -14.35
CA ASP A 97 7.15 25.54 -14.27
C ASP A 97 6.65 24.38 -13.40
N ALA A 98 6.92 23.15 -13.84
CA ALA A 98 6.62 21.93 -13.13
C ALA A 98 7.78 20.94 -13.25
N SER A 99 7.72 19.86 -12.48
CA SER A 99 8.79 18.88 -12.45
C SER A 99 8.28 17.48 -12.11
N LEU A 100 9.19 16.53 -12.11
CA LEU A 100 8.97 15.16 -11.67
C LEU A 100 10.18 14.70 -10.87
N HIS A 101 9.98 14.47 -9.58
CA HIS A 101 10.97 13.94 -8.64
C HIS A 101 10.48 12.60 -8.10
N ALA A 102 11.36 11.61 -7.96
CA ALA A 102 11.01 10.28 -7.46
C ALA A 102 11.85 9.86 -6.27
N HIS A 103 11.24 9.10 -5.37
CA HIS A 103 11.92 8.51 -4.22
C HIS A 103 12.40 7.09 -4.54
N GLY A 104 13.51 6.68 -3.91
CA GLY A 104 13.99 5.29 -3.85
C GLY A 104 14.65 4.69 -5.10
N VAL A 105 14.35 5.20 -6.29
CA VAL A 105 14.98 4.79 -7.55
C VAL A 105 16.30 5.52 -7.81
N ASP A 106 17.14 4.94 -8.68
CA ASP A 106 18.41 5.55 -9.06
C ASP A 106 18.19 6.56 -10.19
N TYR A 107 18.56 7.81 -9.98
CA TYR A 107 18.55 8.84 -11.02
C TYR A 107 19.82 9.70 -10.93
N ASP A 108 20.12 10.45 -11.98
CA ASP A 108 21.18 11.47 -11.95
C ASP A 108 20.59 12.85 -11.72
N VAL A 109 21.45 13.84 -11.45
CA VAL A 109 21.03 15.22 -11.17
C VAL A 109 20.22 15.86 -12.33
N ALA A 110 20.34 15.36 -13.56
CA ALA A 110 19.55 15.87 -14.69
C ALA A 110 18.08 15.39 -14.63
N SER A 111 17.80 14.34 -13.86
CA SER A 111 16.47 13.76 -13.61
C SER A 111 15.97 13.99 -12.18
N ASP A 112 16.59 14.90 -11.43
CA ASP A 112 16.25 15.20 -10.03
C ASP A 112 14.93 15.98 -9.87
N GLY A 113 14.49 16.69 -10.90
CA GLY A 113 13.26 17.50 -10.89
C GLY A 113 13.39 18.83 -10.13
N THR A 114 14.57 19.23 -9.67
CA THR A 114 14.79 20.45 -8.90
C THR A 114 15.25 21.63 -9.75
N ARG A 115 14.91 22.86 -9.32
CA ARG A 115 15.48 24.09 -9.91
C ARG A 115 16.99 24.18 -9.73
N LEU A 116 17.50 23.66 -8.61
CA LEU A 116 18.93 23.65 -8.27
C LEU A 116 19.76 23.01 -9.39
N ASN A 117 19.35 21.83 -9.83
CA ASN A 117 20.02 21.08 -10.89
C ASN A 117 19.51 21.44 -12.29
N LYS A 118 18.70 22.51 -12.41
CA LYS A 118 18.04 22.93 -13.65
C LYS A 118 17.29 21.76 -14.31
N SER A 119 16.62 20.99 -13.48
CA SER A 119 15.97 19.74 -13.87
C SER A 119 14.45 19.80 -13.95
N GLN A 120 13.88 21.00 -13.77
CA GLN A 120 12.47 21.30 -14.01
C GLN A 120 12.12 21.44 -15.50
N VAL A 121 10.84 21.63 -15.79
CA VAL A 121 10.27 21.81 -17.13
C VAL A 121 9.38 23.06 -17.16
N GLU A 122 9.72 23.98 -18.04
CA GLU A 122 9.00 25.22 -18.32
C GLU A 122 7.57 24.98 -18.86
N PRO A 123 6.68 25.98 -18.83
CA PRO A 123 5.35 25.90 -19.45
C PRO A 123 5.40 25.46 -20.91
N GLY A 124 4.65 24.41 -21.26
CA GLY A 124 4.64 23.81 -22.60
C GLY A 124 5.91 23.02 -22.96
N GLY A 125 6.87 22.95 -22.04
CA GLY A 125 8.14 22.26 -22.24
C GLY A 125 8.03 20.74 -22.16
N THR A 126 9.07 20.08 -22.64
CA THR A 126 9.22 18.61 -22.54
C THR A 126 10.60 18.24 -22.02
N ARG A 127 10.68 17.14 -21.28
CA ARG A 127 11.94 16.56 -20.79
C ARG A 127 11.80 15.05 -20.67
N THR A 128 12.87 14.32 -20.95
CA THR A 128 12.96 12.90 -20.60
C THR A 128 13.61 12.73 -19.23
N TYR A 129 12.85 12.31 -18.22
CA TYR A 129 13.40 11.85 -16.94
C TYR A 129 13.81 10.38 -17.06
N THR A 130 14.95 10.00 -16.48
CA THR A 130 15.43 8.62 -16.50
C THR A 130 15.57 8.09 -15.08
N TRP A 131 14.76 7.07 -14.77
CA TRP A 131 14.84 6.33 -13.51
C TRP A 131 15.42 4.95 -13.78
N ARG A 132 16.40 4.54 -12.98
CA ARG A 132 17.03 3.23 -13.01
C ARG A 132 16.73 2.51 -11.71
N THR A 133 16.80 1.19 -11.76
CA THR A 133 16.71 0.34 -10.57
C THR A 133 17.83 -0.68 -10.60
N HIS A 134 18.21 -1.19 -9.44
CA HIS A 134 19.23 -2.22 -9.32
C HIS A 134 18.81 -3.33 -8.37
N THR A 135 19.36 -4.52 -8.62
CA THR A 135 19.21 -5.68 -7.74
C THR A 135 20.16 -5.57 -6.55
N PRO A 136 19.81 -6.14 -5.38
CA PRO A 136 20.70 -6.17 -4.24
C PRO A 136 21.94 -7.04 -4.53
N GLY A 137 23.05 -6.78 -3.84
CA GLY A 137 24.28 -7.55 -4.06
C GLY A 137 25.40 -7.23 -3.07
N ARG A 138 26.44 -8.07 -3.04
CA ARG A 138 27.63 -7.83 -2.23
C ARG A 138 28.60 -6.90 -2.97
N ARG A 139 29.01 -5.82 -2.32
CA ARG A 139 30.02 -4.89 -2.82
C ARG A 139 31.43 -5.48 -2.70
N LYS A 140 32.39 -4.89 -3.42
CA LYS A 140 33.81 -5.29 -3.37
C LYS A 140 34.43 -5.17 -1.97
N ASP A 141 33.94 -4.22 -1.16
CA ASP A 141 34.36 -4.03 0.24
C ASP A 141 33.71 -5.03 1.24
N GLY A 142 32.88 -5.95 0.75
CA GLY A 142 32.20 -6.97 1.55
C GLY A 142 30.85 -6.53 2.13
N THR A 143 30.47 -5.24 2.04
CA THR A 143 29.16 -4.76 2.49
C THR A 143 28.02 -5.24 1.57
N TYR A 144 26.79 -5.23 2.08
CA TYR A 144 25.60 -5.55 1.28
C TYR A 144 24.96 -4.26 0.75
N GLN A 145 24.72 -4.22 -0.55
CA GLN A 145 23.96 -3.17 -1.21
C GLN A 145 22.47 -3.54 -1.19
N PRO A 146 21.61 -2.72 -0.56
CA PRO A 146 20.18 -2.88 -0.73
C PRO A 146 19.83 -2.62 -2.20
N GLY A 147 18.87 -3.37 -2.75
CA GLY A 147 18.32 -3.09 -4.08
C GLY A 147 17.18 -2.09 -3.99
N SER A 148 16.67 -1.68 -5.15
CA SER A 148 15.65 -0.63 -5.26
C SER A 148 14.23 -1.07 -4.85
N ALA A 149 13.97 -2.35 -4.58
CA ALA A 149 12.62 -2.83 -4.32
C ALA A 149 12.00 -2.21 -3.06
N GLY A 150 10.77 -1.69 -3.20
CA GLY A 150 10.04 -0.99 -2.16
C GLY A 150 8.79 -0.30 -2.69
N TYR A 151 8.05 0.28 -1.75
CA TYR A 151 6.93 1.19 -2.02
C TYR A 151 7.47 2.61 -1.94
N TRP A 152 7.37 3.33 -3.05
CA TRP A 152 7.90 4.66 -3.25
C TRP A 152 6.81 5.56 -3.82
N HIS A 153 7.17 6.80 -4.12
CA HIS A 153 6.30 7.77 -4.77
C HIS A 153 7.11 8.72 -5.64
N TYR A 154 6.38 9.47 -6.46
CA TYR A 154 6.90 10.57 -7.24
C TYR A 154 6.02 11.80 -7.04
N HIS A 155 6.60 13.00 -7.10
CA HIS A 155 5.90 14.25 -6.90
C HIS A 155 6.58 15.43 -7.60
N ASP A 156 5.90 16.57 -7.65
CA ASP A 156 6.48 17.83 -8.09
C ASP A 156 7.39 18.44 -7.01
N HIS A 157 8.44 19.14 -7.44
CA HIS A 157 9.43 19.80 -6.58
C HIS A 157 9.58 21.31 -6.87
N VAL A 158 8.74 21.94 -7.71
CA VAL A 158 8.98 23.34 -8.14
C VAL A 158 7.75 24.26 -8.20
N VAL A 159 6.54 23.71 -8.15
CA VAL A 159 5.29 24.49 -8.19
C VAL A 159 5.06 25.10 -6.82
N GLY A 160 4.88 26.42 -6.80
CA GLY A 160 4.64 27.22 -5.58
C GLY A 160 5.92 27.56 -4.80
N THR A 161 6.77 26.57 -4.53
CA THR A 161 8.06 26.74 -3.84
C THR A 161 9.12 25.84 -4.48
N ASP A 162 10.39 26.05 -4.15
CA ASP A 162 11.51 25.20 -4.62
C ASP A 162 11.51 23.78 -4.01
N HIS A 163 10.51 23.46 -3.19
CA HIS A 163 10.27 22.14 -2.61
C HIS A 163 8.90 21.57 -3.03
N GLY A 164 8.27 22.16 -4.05
CA GLY A 164 7.02 21.64 -4.63
C GLY A 164 5.80 21.74 -3.72
N THR A 165 5.84 22.54 -2.64
CA THR A 165 4.74 22.65 -1.66
C THR A 165 3.40 22.96 -2.34
N GLY A 166 3.40 23.81 -3.36
CA GLY A 166 2.19 24.16 -4.11
C GLY A 166 1.72 23.02 -5.03
N GLY A 167 2.64 22.30 -5.67
CA GLY A 167 2.33 21.18 -6.55
C GLY A 167 1.77 19.99 -5.79
N ILE A 168 2.45 19.58 -4.71
CA ILE A 168 2.03 18.50 -3.82
C ILE A 168 0.63 18.78 -3.26
N ARG A 169 0.40 19.96 -2.68
CA ARG A 169 -0.91 20.35 -2.13
C ARG A 169 -2.01 20.29 -3.19
N LYS A 170 -1.69 20.57 -4.45
CA LYS A 170 -2.66 20.57 -5.56
C LYS A 170 -2.87 19.20 -6.20
N GLY A 171 -2.08 18.17 -5.87
CA GLY A 171 -2.28 16.81 -6.39
C GLY A 171 -1.17 16.25 -7.28
N LEU A 172 -0.06 16.97 -7.46
CA LEU A 172 1.09 16.47 -8.23
C LEU A 172 1.90 15.48 -7.41
N TYR A 173 1.32 14.30 -7.17
CA TYR A 173 1.95 13.15 -6.54
C TYR A 173 1.37 11.85 -7.11
N GLY A 174 2.12 10.74 -7.06
CA GLY A 174 1.64 9.42 -7.46
C GLY A 174 2.51 8.29 -6.92
N GLY A 175 1.97 7.06 -6.94
CA GLY A 175 2.64 5.89 -6.40
C GLY A 175 3.69 5.28 -7.34
N LEU A 176 4.75 4.72 -6.76
CA LEU A 176 5.77 3.97 -7.48
C LEU A 176 6.08 2.67 -6.73
N VAL A 177 5.94 1.51 -7.38
CA VAL A 177 6.31 0.22 -6.80
C VAL A 177 7.47 -0.36 -7.58
N VAL A 178 8.55 -0.71 -6.88
CA VAL A 178 9.65 -1.49 -7.46
C VAL A 178 9.60 -2.88 -6.86
N ARG A 179 9.31 -3.88 -7.70
CA ARG A 179 9.23 -5.29 -7.33
C ARG A 179 10.62 -5.92 -7.31
N ARG A 180 10.89 -6.80 -6.34
CA ARG A 180 12.00 -7.75 -6.40
C ARG A 180 11.53 -9.04 -7.07
N LYS A 181 12.40 -9.70 -7.82
CA LYS A 181 12.12 -11.05 -8.36
C LYS A 181 11.62 -11.97 -7.24
N GLY A 182 10.46 -12.58 -7.44
CA GLY A 182 9.84 -13.48 -6.46
C GLY A 182 8.88 -12.80 -5.48
N ASP A 183 8.76 -11.46 -5.49
CA ASP A 183 7.72 -10.78 -4.71
C ASP A 183 6.33 -11.24 -5.18
N LEU A 184 5.41 -11.47 -4.24
CA LEU A 184 4.03 -11.80 -4.56
C LEU A 184 3.33 -10.62 -5.25
N LEU A 185 2.60 -10.91 -6.32
CA LEU A 185 1.79 -9.94 -7.03
C LEU A 185 0.35 -9.95 -6.51
N PRO A 186 -0.29 -8.78 -6.35
CA PRO A 186 -1.68 -8.69 -5.92
C PRO A 186 -2.66 -8.87 -7.07
N ASP A 187 -3.93 -9.11 -6.73
CA ASP A 187 -5.04 -9.04 -7.68
C ASP A 187 -5.42 -7.58 -7.98
N LYS A 188 -5.32 -6.71 -6.96
CA LYS A 188 -5.63 -5.27 -7.05
C LYS A 188 -4.65 -4.46 -6.23
N THR A 189 -4.32 -3.26 -6.71
CA THR A 189 -3.53 -2.27 -5.97
C THR A 189 -4.32 -0.98 -5.83
N PHE A 190 -4.41 -0.45 -4.61
CA PHE A 190 -5.01 0.84 -4.32
C PHE A 190 -3.97 1.78 -3.72
N THR A 191 -4.03 3.06 -4.09
CA THR A 191 -3.15 4.11 -3.56
C THR A 191 -3.93 5.04 -2.65
N ILE A 192 -3.45 5.17 -1.41
CA ILE A 192 -4.01 6.04 -0.37
C ILE A 192 -2.95 7.08 -0.02
N VAL A 193 -3.27 8.35 -0.26
CA VAL A 193 -2.38 9.47 0.05
C VAL A 193 -3.04 10.35 1.08
N PHE A 194 -2.45 10.45 2.26
CA PHE A 194 -2.81 11.48 3.23
C PHE A 194 -2.05 12.75 2.86
N ASN A 195 -2.74 13.68 2.19
CA ASN A 195 -2.18 14.96 1.80
C ASN A 195 -2.84 16.06 2.62
N ASP A 196 -2.08 16.64 3.56
CA ASP A 196 -2.64 17.46 4.61
C ASP A 196 -3.86 16.75 5.27
N MET A 197 -5.00 17.43 5.37
CA MET A 197 -6.22 16.91 5.99
C MET A 197 -7.16 16.19 5.01
N THR A 198 -6.62 15.69 3.90
CA THR A 198 -7.40 15.04 2.82
C THR A 198 -6.88 13.65 2.51
N ILE A 199 -7.74 12.82 1.93
CA ILE A 199 -7.34 11.52 1.35
C ILE A 199 -7.43 11.66 -0.17
N ASN A 200 -6.31 11.52 -0.88
CA ASN A 200 -6.24 11.69 -2.33
C ASN A 200 -6.80 13.05 -2.80
N ASN A 201 -6.58 14.11 -2.03
CA ASN A 201 -7.18 15.44 -2.21
C ASN A 201 -8.71 15.50 -2.13
N VAL A 202 -9.38 14.42 -1.72
CA VAL A 202 -10.81 14.41 -1.42
C VAL A 202 -11.01 14.75 0.06
N SER A 203 -11.92 15.68 0.33
CA SER A 203 -12.25 16.17 1.67
C SER A 203 -13.67 15.75 2.10
N GLY A 204 -13.99 15.94 3.38
CA GLY A 204 -15.37 15.97 3.87
C GLY A 204 -16.12 14.64 3.92
N HIS A 205 -15.53 13.59 4.53
CA HIS A 205 -16.13 12.25 4.67
C HIS A 205 -16.45 11.54 3.35
N MET A 206 -15.90 12.03 2.23
CA MET A 206 -16.10 11.47 0.89
C MET A 206 -14.90 10.61 0.44
N GLY A 207 -14.13 10.06 1.39
CA GLY A 207 -12.90 9.34 1.09
C GLY A 207 -13.13 8.26 0.03
N PRO A 208 -12.13 7.93 -0.82
CA PRO A 208 -12.36 6.94 -1.85
C PRO A 208 -12.65 5.59 -1.21
N ASP A 209 -13.77 4.99 -1.58
CA ASP A 209 -14.09 3.62 -1.19
C ASP A 209 -13.42 2.65 -2.17
N PHE A 210 -12.84 1.58 -1.62
CA PHE A 210 -12.18 0.53 -2.40
C PHE A 210 -12.95 -0.77 -2.28
N GLN A 211 -13.08 -1.51 -3.37
CA GLN A 211 -13.88 -2.74 -3.42
C GLN A 211 -13.02 -3.97 -3.70
N ALA A 212 -13.25 -4.99 -2.89
CA ALA A 212 -12.69 -6.33 -3.09
C ALA A 212 -13.74 -7.41 -2.80
N THR A 213 -13.46 -8.62 -3.24
CA THR A 213 -14.20 -9.82 -2.84
C THR A 213 -13.39 -10.59 -1.79
N VAL A 214 -14.07 -11.24 -0.84
CA VAL A 214 -13.41 -12.09 0.16
C VAL A 214 -12.41 -13.03 -0.51
N GLY A 215 -11.17 -13.03 -0.01
CA GLY A 215 -10.06 -13.85 -0.50
C GLY A 215 -9.18 -13.21 -1.56
N GLU A 216 -9.59 -12.09 -2.20
CA GLU A 216 -8.72 -11.37 -3.11
C GLU A 216 -7.48 -10.81 -2.38
N ARG A 217 -6.33 -10.90 -3.03
CA ARG A 217 -5.08 -10.30 -2.57
C ARG A 217 -5.05 -8.84 -2.96
N VAL A 218 -5.23 -7.97 -1.97
CA VAL A 218 -5.27 -6.52 -2.15
C VAL A 218 -3.97 -5.91 -1.66
N GLU A 219 -3.33 -5.10 -2.50
CA GLU A 219 -2.19 -4.27 -2.15
C GLU A 219 -2.61 -2.84 -1.87
N ILE A 220 -2.06 -2.27 -0.81
CA ILE A 220 -2.21 -0.86 -0.48
C ILE A 220 -0.84 -0.19 -0.59
N VAL A 221 -0.77 0.88 -1.38
CA VAL A 221 0.35 1.83 -1.39
C VAL A 221 -0.08 3.04 -0.59
N MET A 222 0.55 3.27 0.57
CA MET A 222 0.23 4.38 1.47
C MET A 222 1.34 5.42 1.42
N ILE A 223 0.97 6.67 1.13
CA ILE A 223 1.88 7.81 1.01
C ILE A 223 1.35 8.95 1.90
N THR A 224 2.24 9.75 2.47
CA THR A 224 1.85 10.95 3.23
C THR A 224 2.56 12.18 2.69
N HIS A 225 1.86 13.31 2.63
CA HIS A 225 2.35 14.59 2.15
C HIS A 225 1.75 15.75 2.97
N GLY A 226 2.34 16.94 2.80
CA GLY A 226 1.84 18.17 3.41
C GLY A 226 2.54 18.49 4.73
N GLU A 227 1.78 19.00 5.70
CA GLU A 227 2.32 19.62 6.92
C GLU A 227 2.12 18.77 8.19
N TYR A 228 1.31 17.72 8.13
CA TYR A 228 0.86 16.99 9.31
C TYR A 228 1.46 15.59 9.41
N TYR A 229 1.60 15.11 10.66
CA TYR A 229 1.74 13.69 10.91
C TYR A 229 0.35 13.04 10.97
N HIS A 230 0.29 11.75 10.63
CA HIS A 230 -0.94 10.96 10.66
C HIS A 230 -0.68 9.58 11.27
N THR A 231 -1.74 8.84 11.52
CA THR A 231 -1.68 7.42 11.88
C THR A 231 -2.63 6.63 10.98
N PHE A 232 -2.10 5.94 9.98
CA PHE A 232 -2.93 5.13 9.08
C PHE A 232 -3.42 3.88 9.80
N HIS A 233 -4.73 3.63 9.81
CA HIS A 233 -5.37 2.48 10.42
C HIS A 233 -6.40 1.83 9.49
N VAL A 234 -6.50 0.49 9.50
CA VAL A 234 -7.53 -0.27 8.78
C VAL A 234 -8.19 -1.30 9.70
N HIS A 235 -9.51 -1.34 9.68
CA HIS A 235 -10.30 -2.26 10.51
C HIS A 235 -10.23 -3.68 9.94
N GLY A 236 -10.22 -4.68 10.83
CA GLY A 236 -10.30 -6.10 10.48
C GLY A 236 -9.05 -6.71 9.83
N HIS A 237 -8.09 -5.89 9.39
CA HIS A 237 -6.91 -6.32 8.65
C HIS A 237 -5.63 -5.89 9.38
N ARG A 238 -4.51 -6.56 9.10
CA ARG A 238 -3.18 -6.29 9.68
C ARG A 238 -2.09 -6.68 8.70
N TRP A 239 -0.90 -6.11 8.88
CA TRP A 239 0.27 -6.36 8.03
C TRP A 239 1.55 -6.36 8.86
N ALA A 240 2.65 -6.86 8.29
CA ALA A 240 3.97 -6.78 8.91
C ALA A 240 4.63 -5.41 8.62
N ASP A 241 5.19 -4.74 9.62
CA ASP A 241 5.93 -3.49 9.45
C ASP A 241 7.34 -3.78 8.89
N ASN A 242 7.39 -4.12 7.60
CA ASN A 242 8.60 -4.41 6.83
C ASN A 242 8.42 -3.99 5.35
N ARG A 243 9.41 -4.28 4.50
CA ARG A 243 9.41 -3.88 3.08
C ARG A 243 8.14 -4.26 2.31
N THR A 244 7.59 -5.44 2.55
CA THR A 244 6.49 -6.02 1.74
C THR A 244 5.13 -5.98 2.40
N GLY A 245 5.07 -5.60 3.68
CA GLY A 245 3.86 -5.79 4.48
C GLY A 245 3.60 -7.24 4.89
N MET A 246 4.46 -8.19 4.55
CA MET A 246 4.27 -9.62 4.77
C MET A 246 5.49 -10.21 5.50
N LEU A 247 5.26 -11.06 6.50
CA LEU A 247 6.35 -11.79 7.15
C LEU A 247 6.97 -12.77 6.15
N THR A 248 8.30 -12.84 6.12
CA THR A 248 9.04 -13.77 5.26
C THR A 248 8.96 -15.23 5.73
N GLY A 249 8.58 -15.45 6.98
CA GLY A 249 8.44 -16.76 7.61
C GLY A 249 8.33 -16.63 9.13
N PRO A 250 8.34 -17.76 9.88
CA PRO A 250 8.22 -17.75 11.34
C PRO A 250 9.41 -17.08 12.05
N ASP A 251 10.55 -16.94 11.38
CA ASP A 251 11.77 -16.33 11.93
C ASP A 251 11.84 -14.81 11.70
N ASP A 252 10.85 -14.22 11.00
CA ASP A 252 10.78 -12.79 10.75
C ASP A 252 10.31 -12.04 12.01
N PRO A 253 11.14 -11.17 12.63
CA PRO A 253 10.80 -10.51 13.89
C PRO A 253 9.99 -9.23 13.70
N SER A 254 9.61 -8.88 12.47
CA SER A 254 8.86 -7.66 12.20
C SER A 254 7.54 -7.63 12.97
N ARG A 255 7.23 -6.45 13.51
CA ARG A 255 5.98 -6.24 14.25
C ARG A 255 4.80 -6.38 13.28
N VAL A 256 3.79 -7.14 13.67
CA VAL A 256 2.50 -7.15 12.96
C VAL A 256 1.63 -6.03 13.54
N VAL A 257 1.11 -5.17 12.68
CA VAL A 257 0.40 -3.95 13.03
C VAL A 257 -0.87 -3.79 12.19
N ASP A 258 -1.83 -3.04 12.71
CA ASP A 258 -2.99 -2.53 11.97
C ASP A 258 -2.98 -1.00 11.90
N THR A 259 -1.97 -0.37 12.51
CA THR A 259 -1.85 1.07 12.72
C THR A 259 -0.39 1.50 12.56
N LYS A 260 -0.13 2.55 11.80
CA LYS A 260 1.23 3.09 11.58
C LYS A 260 1.26 4.61 11.55
N ILE A 261 2.14 5.22 12.36
CA ILE A 261 2.44 6.65 12.28
C ILE A 261 3.24 6.96 11.00
N VAL A 262 2.89 8.06 10.35
CA VAL A 262 3.51 8.53 9.10
C VAL A 262 3.59 10.06 9.09
N GLY A 263 4.59 10.60 8.42
CA GLY A 263 4.78 12.04 8.20
C GLY A 263 5.02 12.38 6.73
N PRO A 264 5.22 13.67 6.40
CA PRO A 264 5.38 14.11 5.02
C PRO A 264 6.53 13.39 4.30
N ALA A 265 6.24 12.95 3.08
CA ALA A 265 7.05 12.12 2.18
C ALA A 265 7.29 10.67 2.63
N ASP A 266 6.73 10.20 3.75
CA ASP A 266 6.74 8.78 4.09
C ASP A 266 5.94 7.98 3.05
N SER A 267 6.45 6.80 2.72
CA SER A 267 5.72 5.80 1.94
C SER A 267 5.99 4.39 2.45
N PHE A 268 4.94 3.58 2.44
CA PHE A 268 5.01 2.16 2.70
C PHE A 268 3.89 1.45 1.95
N GLY A 269 3.91 0.12 1.96
CA GLY A 269 2.82 -0.64 1.40
C GLY A 269 2.78 -2.05 1.97
N PHE A 270 1.67 -2.70 1.71
CA PHE A 270 1.40 -4.03 2.23
C PHE A 270 0.34 -4.73 1.39
N GLN A 271 0.27 -6.05 1.54
CA GLN A 271 -0.79 -6.87 0.96
C GLN A 271 -1.60 -7.56 2.05
N VAL A 272 -2.91 -7.68 1.84
CA VAL A 272 -3.83 -8.44 2.69
C VAL A 272 -4.65 -9.38 1.83
N LEU A 273 -5.11 -10.49 2.43
CA LEU A 273 -6.22 -11.25 1.89
C LEU A 273 -7.52 -10.61 2.40
N ALA A 274 -8.33 -10.09 1.48
CA ALA A 274 -9.53 -9.33 1.83
C ALA A 274 -10.50 -10.20 2.65
N GLY A 275 -10.87 -9.74 3.84
CA GLY A 275 -11.78 -10.45 4.74
C GLY A 275 -11.19 -11.73 5.36
N GLU A 276 -9.88 -11.94 5.33
CA GLU A 276 -9.26 -13.11 5.96
C GLU A 276 -9.59 -13.19 7.45
N HIS A 277 -10.18 -14.31 7.87
CA HIS A 277 -10.69 -14.58 9.22
C HIS A 277 -11.82 -13.66 9.73
N VAL A 278 -12.16 -12.57 9.03
CA VAL A 278 -13.15 -11.57 9.46
C VAL A 278 -14.39 -11.51 8.56
N GLY A 279 -14.30 -12.04 7.34
CA GLY A 279 -15.40 -12.10 6.37
C GLY A 279 -15.67 -10.79 5.62
N ALA A 280 -16.76 -10.81 4.86
CA ALA A 280 -17.26 -9.65 4.12
C ALA A 280 -17.78 -8.55 5.07
N GLY A 281 -17.64 -7.29 4.67
CA GLY A 281 -18.08 -6.14 5.45
C GLY A 281 -17.59 -4.81 4.87
N ALA A 282 -18.19 -3.72 5.33
CA ALA A 282 -17.68 -2.36 5.10
C ALA A 282 -16.63 -2.04 6.17
N TRP A 283 -15.37 -2.36 5.89
CA TRP A 283 -14.26 -2.17 6.84
C TRP A 283 -13.70 -0.76 6.70
N MET A 284 -13.71 0.03 7.78
CA MET A 284 -13.18 1.38 7.71
C MET A 284 -11.65 1.38 7.56
N TYR A 285 -11.13 2.35 6.82
CA TYR A 285 -9.76 2.81 6.97
C TYR A 285 -9.79 4.31 7.25
N HIS A 286 -8.92 4.79 8.13
CA HIS A 286 -8.91 6.20 8.52
C HIS A 286 -7.58 6.63 9.12
N CYS A 287 -7.38 7.94 9.22
CA CYS A 287 -6.39 8.49 10.13
C CYS A 287 -6.86 8.27 11.58
N HIS A 288 -6.01 7.76 12.46
CA HIS A 288 -6.34 7.51 13.87
C HIS A 288 -5.96 8.66 14.81
N VAL A 289 -5.52 9.81 14.26
CA VAL A 289 -5.54 11.06 15.01
C VAL A 289 -7.00 11.48 15.14
N GLN A 290 -7.54 11.51 16.36
CA GLN A 290 -8.99 11.61 16.59
C GLN A 290 -9.65 12.79 15.86
N SER A 291 -9.05 13.98 15.92
CA SER A 291 -9.59 15.15 15.21
C SER A 291 -9.56 14.98 13.69
N HIS A 292 -8.60 14.23 13.15
CA HIS A 292 -8.49 14.02 11.71
C HIS A 292 -9.58 13.07 11.21
N SER A 293 -9.88 12.00 11.94
CA SER A 293 -11.02 11.12 11.63
C SER A 293 -12.35 11.87 11.74
N ASP A 294 -12.53 12.66 12.81
CA ASP A 294 -13.76 13.43 13.03
C ASP A 294 -13.98 14.48 11.94
N MET A 295 -12.91 15.00 11.34
CA MET A 295 -12.94 15.93 10.21
C MET A 295 -13.04 15.25 8.83
N GLY A 296 -13.11 13.91 8.79
CA GLY A 296 -13.45 13.15 7.60
C GLY A 296 -12.28 12.51 6.84
N MET A 297 -11.11 12.35 7.48
CA MET A 297 -10.05 11.49 6.95
C MET A 297 -10.37 10.00 7.17
N ALA A 298 -11.41 9.52 6.48
CA ALA A 298 -11.87 8.15 6.50
C ALA A 298 -12.43 7.73 5.13
N GLY A 299 -12.36 6.43 4.83
CA GLY A 299 -13.05 5.78 3.72
C GLY A 299 -13.35 4.33 4.05
N LEU A 300 -13.96 3.61 3.12
CA LEU A 300 -14.34 2.21 3.30
C LEU A 300 -13.54 1.28 2.40
N PHE A 301 -13.01 0.21 2.99
CA PHE A 301 -12.60 -1.00 2.31
C PHE A 301 -13.80 -1.97 2.29
N LEU A 302 -14.56 -1.89 1.21
CA LEU A 302 -15.78 -2.65 0.95
C LEU A 302 -15.42 -4.06 0.47
N VAL A 303 -15.46 -5.03 1.39
CA VAL A 303 -15.20 -6.44 1.11
C VAL A 303 -16.53 -7.16 0.89
N ALA A 304 -16.84 -7.52 -0.35
CA ALA A 304 -18.05 -8.23 -0.74
C ALA A 304 -17.90 -9.75 -0.61
N LYS A 305 -19.02 -10.44 -0.39
CA LYS A 305 -19.14 -11.89 -0.56
C LYS A 305 -18.97 -12.28 -2.04
N PRO A 306 -18.78 -13.58 -2.35
CA PRO A 306 -18.75 -14.06 -3.74
C PRO A 306 -20.02 -13.76 -4.56
N ASP A 307 -21.17 -13.56 -3.89
CA ASP A 307 -22.43 -13.16 -4.52
C ASP A 307 -22.56 -11.64 -4.75
N GLY A 308 -21.51 -10.87 -4.44
CA GLY A 308 -21.47 -9.41 -4.59
C GLY A 308 -22.09 -8.63 -3.42
N THR A 309 -22.66 -9.28 -2.40
CA THR A 309 -23.32 -8.59 -1.28
C THR A 309 -22.34 -8.20 -0.17
N ILE A 310 -22.61 -7.08 0.52
CA ILE A 310 -21.86 -6.62 1.70
C ILE A 310 -22.80 -6.63 2.92
N PRO A 311 -22.51 -7.39 3.99
CA PRO A 311 -23.39 -7.45 5.17
C PRO A 311 -23.60 -6.10 5.84
N GLY A 312 -24.86 -5.73 6.06
CA GLY A 312 -25.22 -4.53 6.84
C GLY A 312 -24.83 -3.20 6.20
N TYR A 313 -24.41 -3.20 4.93
CA TYR A 313 -24.08 -2.00 4.18
C TYR A 313 -25.11 -1.81 3.06
N GLU A 314 -25.91 -0.76 3.18
CA GLU A 314 -26.69 -0.26 2.06
C GLU A 314 -25.87 0.85 1.40
N PRO A 315 -25.58 0.77 0.09
CA PRO A 315 -24.92 1.87 -0.60
C PRO A 315 -25.76 3.13 -0.41
N HIS A 316 -25.20 4.16 0.23
CA HIS A 316 -25.84 5.45 0.20
C HIS A 316 -25.87 5.89 -1.27
N HIS A 317 -27.06 5.92 -1.88
CA HIS A 317 -27.26 6.63 -3.12
C HIS A 317 -26.89 8.10 -2.83
N HIS A 318 -25.66 8.49 -3.16
CA HIS A 318 -25.26 9.89 -3.17
C HIS A 318 -26.20 10.60 -4.17
N MET A 319 -27.19 11.31 -3.65
CA MET A 319 -28.01 12.27 -4.41
C MET A 319 -27.20 13.53 -4.68
#